data_AF-A0A5C9C3P6-F1
#
_entry.id   AF-A0A5C9C3P6-F1
#
_cell.length_a   1.000
_cell.length_b   1.000
_cell.length_c   1.000
_cell.angle_alpha   90.00
_cell.angle_beta   90.00
_cell.angle_gamma   90.00
#
_symmetry.space_group_name_H-M   'P 1'
#
loop_
_entity.id
_entity.type
_entity.pdbx_description
1 polymer ?
#
loop_
_entity_poly.entity_id
_entity_poly.type
_entity_poly.pdbx_seq_one_letter_code
_entity_poly.pdbx_strand_id
1 'polypeptide(L)'
;MREAAYKYEVGVNKLVFKPGQSYTEFIDWDLLKGVFRLDVFNSIKTHVAKHFKNPKLVELMEFPVLFLGALPENTPALYSLMNYADIKGGTWYPKGGMYRIVHNILM
;
A
#
# COMPACT_ATOMS: atom_id res chain seq x y z
N MET A 1 -4.87 10.95 6.55
CA MET A 1 -5.79 9.91 6.05
C MET A 1 -6.31 10.13 4.63
N ARG A 2 -6.66 11.35 4.20
CA ARG A 2 -7.11 11.58 2.80
C ARG A 2 -6.07 11.15 1.75
N GLU A 3 -4.79 11.42 2.01
CA GLU A 3 -3.68 11.00 1.13
C GLU A 3 -3.55 9.47 1.04
N ALA A 4 -3.59 8.77 2.17
CA ALA A 4 -3.53 7.30 2.21
C ALA A 4 -4.74 6.65 1.53
N ALA A 5 -5.93 7.25 1.65
CA ALA A 5 -7.13 6.81 0.94
C ALA A 5 -6.97 6.94 -0.59
N TYR A 6 -6.44 8.07 -1.07
CA TYR A 6 -6.16 8.28 -2.49
C TYR A 6 -5.11 7.28 -3.00
N LYS A 7 -4.03 7.06 -2.25
CA LYS A 7 -3.01 6.04 -2.57
C LYS A 7 -3.61 4.64 -2.63
N TYR A 8 -4.52 4.30 -1.73
CA TYR A 8 -5.24 3.02 -1.74
C TYR A 8 -6.14 2.88 -2.96
N GLU A 9 -7.00 3.87 -3.24
CA GLU A 9 -7.93 3.82 -4.37
C GLU A 9 -7.20 3.73 -5.71
N VAL A 10 -6.18 4.56 -5.92
CA VAL A 10 -5.39 4.54 -7.17
C VAL A 10 -4.48 3.31 -7.23
N GLY A 11 -3.84 2.94 -6.13
CA GLY A 11 -2.98 1.77 -6.06
C GLY A 11 -3.74 0.49 -6.37
N VAL A 12 -4.81 0.23 -5.64
CA VAL A 12 -5.61 -0.99 -5.79
C VAL A 12 -6.37 -1.01 -7.11
N ASN A 13 -7.04 0.08 -7.51
CA ASN A 13 -7.92 0.03 -8.68
C ASN A 13 -7.23 0.31 -10.02
N LYS A 14 -6.07 1.00 -10.03
CA LYS A 14 -5.38 1.39 -11.29
C LYS A 14 -4.02 0.75 -11.48
N LEU A 15 -3.29 0.42 -10.41
CA LEU A 15 -1.93 -0.11 -10.52
C LEU A 15 -1.85 -1.63 -10.36
N VAL A 16 -2.59 -2.23 -9.42
CA VAL A 16 -2.53 -3.70 -9.17
C VAL A 16 -2.93 -4.52 -10.40
N PHE A 17 -3.79 -3.98 -11.26
CA PHE A 17 -4.26 -4.67 -12.46
C PHE A 17 -3.43 -4.41 -13.72
N LYS A 18 -2.35 -3.59 -13.64
CA LYS A 18 -1.43 -3.37 -14.76
C LYS A 18 -0.21 -4.27 -14.61
N PRO A 19 -0.01 -5.27 -15.50
CA PRO A 19 1.01 -6.29 -15.33
C PRO A 19 2.44 -5.79 -15.62
N GLY A 20 2.61 -4.55 -16.07
CA GLY A 20 3.92 -3.92 -16.31
C GLY A 20 4.68 -4.55 -17.47
N GLN A 21 3.96 -5.15 -18.43
CA GLN A 21 4.53 -5.98 -19.51
C GLN A 21 4.97 -5.15 -20.72
N SER A 22 4.53 -3.89 -20.83
CA SER A 22 4.94 -2.99 -21.91
C SER A 22 5.28 -1.60 -21.41
N TYR A 23 6.37 -1.03 -21.90
CA TYR A 23 6.76 0.36 -21.63
C TYR A 23 5.68 1.37 -22.09
N THR A 24 4.83 1.00 -23.05
CA THR A 24 3.70 1.83 -23.50
C THR A 24 2.55 1.91 -22.50
N GLU A 25 2.42 0.97 -21.54
CA GLU A 25 1.42 1.05 -20.46
C GLU A 25 1.72 2.17 -19.45
N PHE A 26 2.98 2.60 -19.39
CA PHE A 26 3.48 3.65 -18.51
C PHE A 26 3.51 5.04 -19.18
N ILE A 27 3.34 5.11 -20.51
CA ILE A 27 3.14 6.36 -21.26
C ILE A 27 1.65 6.72 -21.20
N ASP A 28 1.16 6.85 -19.98
CA ASP A 28 -0.18 7.33 -19.69
C ASP A 28 0.00 8.57 -18.81
N TRP A 29 -0.43 9.72 -19.33
CA TRP A 29 -0.24 11.01 -18.69
C TRP A 29 -0.90 11.09 -17.32
N ASP A 30 -2.01 10.36 -17.12
CA ASP A 30 -2.68 10.26 -15.84
C ASP A 30 -1.90 9.37 -14.86
N LEU A 31 -1.20 8.36 -15.38
CA LEU A 31 -0.36 7.47 -14.59
C LEU A 31 0.94 8.15 -14.15
N LEU A 32 1.59 8.92 -15.03
CA LEU A 32 2.74 9.75 -14.69
C LEU A 32 2.40 10.79 -13.62
N LYS A 33 1.29 11.52 -13.78
CA LYS A 33 0.79 12.43 -12.73
C LYS A 33 0.44 11.69 -11.43
N GLY A 34 -0.10 10.48 -11.54
CA GLY A 34 -0.36 9.58 -10.43
C GLY A 34 0.91 9.25 -9.66
N VAL A 35 1.95 8.75 -10.33
CA VAL A 35 3.26 8.39 -9.76
C VAL A 35 3.85 9.56 -8.95
N PHE A 36 3.85 10.78 -9.47
CA PHE A 36 4.34 11.94 -8.70
C PHE A 36 3.49 12.25 -7.46
N ARG A 37 2.17 12.01 -7.50
CA ARG A 37 1.25 12.18 -6.35
C ARG A 37 1.25 11.00 -5.38
N LEU A 38 1.73 9.85 -5.80
CA LEU A 38 1.79 8.62 -5.03
C LEU A 38 3.00 8.56 -4.09
N ASP A 39 3.86 9.59 -4.12
CA ASP A 39 4.95 9.77 -3.17
C ASP A 39 5.98 8.63 -3.26
N VAL A 40 6.14 8.05 -4.46
CA VAL A 40 6.98 6.86 -4.70
C VAL A 40 8.49 7.12 -4.54
N PHE A 41 8.90 8.38 -4.63
CA PHE A 41 10.31 8.79 -4.45
C PHE A 41 10.68 9.03 -2.99
N ASN A 42 9.69 9.12 -2.10
CA ASN A 42 9.92 9.24 -0.66
C ASN A 42 9.83 7.86 -0.01
N SER A 43 10.63 7.61 1.03
CA SER A 43 10.52 6.38 1.81
C SER A 43 9.39 6.45 2.83
N ILE A 44 8.79 5.31 3.18
CA ILE A 44 7.75 5.24 4.21
C ILE A 44 8.27 5.74 5.56
N LYS A 45 9.55 5.48 5.88
CA LYS A 45 10.20 6.03 7.08
C LYS A 45 10.14 7.55 7.13
N THR A 46 10.52 8.20 6.04
CA THR A 46 10.51 9.67 5.93
C THR A 46 9.08 10.20 5.98
N HIS A 47 8.14 9.50 5.34
CA HIS A 47 6.73 9.87 5.31
C HIS A 47 6.07 9.76 6.71
N VAL A 48 6.34 8.69 7.45
CA VAL A 48 5.81 8.47 8.81
C VAL A 48 6.40 9.48 9.79
N ALA A 49 7.72 9.74 9.74
CA ALA A 49 8.41 10.70 10.61
C ALA A 49 7.93 12.16 10.46
N LYS A 50 7.33 12.51 9.30
CA LYS A 50 6.66 13.81 9.09
C LYS A 50 5.36 13.93 9.88
N HIS A 51 4.64 12.83 10.08
CA HIS A 51 3.30 12.81 10.69
C HIS A 51 3.31 12.43 12.17
N PHE A 52 4.27 11.60 12.60
CA PHE A 52 4.34 11.08 13.96
C PHE A 52 5.71 11.36 14.57
N LYS A 53 5.71 11.79 15.84
CA LYS A 53 6.93 12.03 16.64
C LYS A 53 7.11 11.01 17.76
N ASN A 54 6.03 10.34 18.17
CA ASN A 54 6.11 9.30 19.20
C ASN A 54 6.72 8.04 18.59
N PRO A 55 7.80 7.47 19.17
CA PRO A 55 8.50 6.33 18.59
C PRO A 55 7.61 5.10 18.43
N LYS A 56 6.68 4.83 19.35
CA LYS A 56 5.74 3.70 19.25
C LYS A 56 4.75 3.85 18.10
N LEU A 57 4.31 5.09 17.83
CA LEU A 57 3.43 5.35 16.70
C LEU A 57 4.19 5.25 15.38
N VAL A 58 5.47 5.65 15.35
CA VAL A 58 6.32 5.47 14.17
C VAL A 58 6.49 3.98 13.87
N GLU A 59 6.89 3.18 14.88
CA GLU A 59 7.02 1.73 14.74
C GLU A 59 5.72 1.07 14.26
N LEU A 60 4.57 1.45 14.83
CA LEU A 60 3.27 0.92 14.43
C LEU A 60 2.94 1.20 12.96
N MET A 61 3.27 2.39 12.46
CA MET A 61 2.97 2.82 11.10
C MET A 61 3.99 2.31 10.06
N GLU A 62 5.19 1.91 10.50
CA GLU A 62 6.23 1.28 9.67
C GLU A 62 6.08 -0.25 9.64
N PHE A 63 5.48 -0.85 10.66
CA PHE A 63 5.34 -2.30 10.78
C PHE A 63 4.75 -3.00 9.54
N PRO A 64 3.68 -2.49 8.88
CA PRO A 64 3.07 -3.20 7.75
C PRO A 64 4.00 -3.45 6.57
N VAL A 65 5.00 -2.58 6.34
CA VAL A 65 5.91 -2.77 5.20
C VAL A 65 6.89 -3.91 5.40
N LEU A 66 7.09 -4.37 6.64
CA LEU A 66 7.94 -5.54 6.93
C LEU A 66 7.34 -6.84 6.37
N PHE A 67 6.01 -6.91 6.18
CA PHE A 67 5.36 -8.05 5.53
C PHE A 67 5.74 -8.20 4.05
N LEU A 68 6.29 -7.16 3.43
CA LEU A 68 6.82 -7.18 2.07
C LEU A 68 8.28 -7.69 2.02
N GLY A 69 8.88 -7.98 3.17
CA GLY A 69 10.29 -8.38 3.27
C GLY A 69 11.29 -7.23 3.02
N ALA A 70 10.83 -5.98 3.09
CA ALA A 70 11.65 -4.79 2.85
C ALA A 70 11.71 -3.88 4.09
N LEU A 71 12.82 -3.15 4.23
CA LEU A 71 12.97 -2.15 5.30
C LEU A 71 12.19 -0.87 4.98
N PRO A 72 11.66 -0.15 6.00
CA PRO A 72 10.97 1.13 5.83
C PRO A 72 11.77 2.22 5.10
N GLU A 73 13.09 2.16 5.17
CA GLU A 73 14.00 3.09 4.49
C GLU A 73 14.00 2.92 2.97
N ASN A 74 13.81 1.68 2.53
CA ASN A 74 13.88 1.27 1.11
C ASN A 74 12.49 1.09 0.50
N THR A 75 11.42 1.24 1.30
CA THR A 75 10.05 1.04 0.85
C THR A 75 9.42 2.39 0.48
N PRO A 76 8.87 2.55 -0.73
CA PRO A 76 8.19 3.77 -1.14
C PRO A 76 7.01 4.17 -0.22
N ALA A 77 6.81 5.47 0.00
CA ALA A 77 5.72 6.01 0.81
C ALA A 77 4.33 5.74 0.20
N LEU A 78 4.26 5.31 -1.06
CA LEU A 78 3.09 4.69 -1.67
C LEU A 78 2.47 3.61 -0.76
N TYR A 79 3.31 2.80 -0.10
CA TYR A 79 2.85 1.72 0.78
C TYR A 79 2.16 2.20 2.06
N SER A 80 2.06 3.51 2.31
CA SER A 80 1.11 4.05 3.29
C SER A 80 -0.35 3.67 3.01
N LEU A 81 -0.67 3.17 1.80
CA LEU A 81 -1.95 2.51 1.51
C LEU A 81 -2.22 1.27 2.37
N MET A 82 -1.18 0.54 2.82
CA MET A 82 -1.36 -0.62 3.71
C MET A 82 -1.89 -0.17 5.07
N ASN A 83 -1.33 0.91 5.62
CA ASN A 83 -1.85 1.55 6.82
C ASN A 83 -3.33 1.97 6.68
N TYR A 84 -3.74 2.42 5.50
CA TYR A 84 -5.15 2.72 5.24
C TYR A 84 -6.01 1.44 5.22
N ALA A 85 -5.56 0.39 4.55
CA ALA A 85 -6.23 -0.90 4.52
C ALA A 85 -6.45 -1.45 5.94
N ASP A 86 -5.42 -1.42 6.78
CA ASP A 86 -5.49 -1.94 8.14
C ASP A 86 -6.39 -1.10 9.06
N ILE A 87 -6.23 0.22 9.04
CA ILE A 87 -6.93 1.13 9.98
C ILE A 87 -8.36 1.42 9.53
N LYS A 88 -8.64 1.45 8.22
CA LYS A 88 -9.94 1.83 7.65
C LYS A 88 -10.67 0.67 6.96
N GLY A 89 -9.96 -0.22 6.29
CA GLY A 89 -10.55 -1.43 5.69
C GLY A 89 -10.89 -2.51 6.72
N GLY A 90 -10.18 -2.50 7.85
CA GLY A 90 -10.39 -3.42 8.96
C GLY A 90 -9.86 -4.82 8.71
N THR A 91 -9.86 -5.64 9.77
CA THR A 91 -9.37 -7.02 9.73
C THR A 91 -10.55 -7.99 9.73
N TRP A 92 -10.58 -8.90 8.74
CA TRP A 92 -11.65 -9.87 8.55
C TRP A 92 -11.12 -11.29 8.76
N TYR A 93 -11.91 -12.14 9.43
CA TYR A 93 -11.60 -13.55 9.59
C TYR A 93 -12.67 -14.41 8.92
N PRO A 94 -12.32 -15.22 7.90
CA PRO A 94 -13.29 -16.08 7.23
C PRO A 94 -13.81 -17.16 8.18
N LYS A 95 -15.13 -17.37 8.19
CA LYS A 95 -15.74 -18.45 8.97
C LYS A 95 -15.22 -19.81 8.48
N GLY A 96 -14.65 -20.60 9.39
CA GLY A 96 -13.97 -21.87 9.05
C GLY A 96 -12.49 -21.73 8.70
N GLY A 97 -11.91 -20.54 8.88
CA GLY A 97 -10.48 -20.28 8.72
C GLY A 97 -10.04 -19.99 7.28
N MET A 98 -8.78 -19.60 7.12
CA MET A 98 -8.21 -19.16 5.84
C MET A 98 -8.33 -20.22 4.74
N TYR A 99 -8.31 -21.52 5.11
CA TYR A 99 -8.51 -22.62 4.17
C TYR A 99 -9.84 -22.54 3.43
N ARG A 100 -10.88 -21.93 4.03
CA ARG A 100 -12.18 -21.76 3.39
C ARG A 100 -12.11 -20.86 2.15
N ILE A 101 -11.19 -19.91 2.10
CA ILE A 101 -10.96 -19.06 0.93
C ILE A 101 -10.47 -19.92 -0.24
N VAL A 102 -9.43 -20.74 0.00
CA VAL A 102 -8.86 -21.63 -1.02
C VAL A 102 -9.90 -22.62 -1.53
N HIS A 103 -10.64 -23.23 -0.63
CA HIS A 103 -11.71 -24.19 -0.97
C HIS A 103 -12.76 -23.58 -1.90
N ASN A 104 -13.22 -22.35 -1.64
CA ASN A 104 -14.26 -21.68 -2.42
C ASN A 104 -13.77 -21.10 -3.77
N ILE A 105 -12.46 -20.94 -3.97
CA ILE A 105 -11.90 -20.47 -5.25
C ILE A 105 -11.71 -21.65 -6.22
N LEU A 106 -11.43 -22.85 -5.69
CA LEU A 106 -11.11 -24.03 -6.49
C LEU A 106 -12.33 -24.90 -6.87
N MET A 107 -13.46 -24.72 -6.19
CA MET A 107 -14.73 -25.43 -6.45
C MET A 107 -15.77 -24.46 -7.00
#